data_AF-A0A2V6G0W3-F1
#
_entry.id   AF-A0A2V6G0W3-F1
#
_cell.length_a   1.000
_cell.length_b   1.000
_cell.length_c   1.000
_cell.angle_alpha   90.00
_cell.angle_beta   90.00
_cell.angle_gamma   90.00
#
_symmetry.space_group_name_H-M   'P 1'
#
loop_
_entity.id
_entity.type
_entity.pdbx_description
1 polymer ?
#
loop_
_entity_poly.entity_id
_entity_poly.type
_entity_poly.pdbx_seq_one_letter_code
_entity_poly.pdbx_strand_id
1 'polypeptide(L)' 'MRSRVLRLCVTRSSRVKTFTTDGEGRFQVALPPGHYVIVREGTPPRIGRWRFEADVVAGQVTKVNWTADSGMR' A
#
# COMPACT_ATOMS: atom_id res chain seq x y z
N MET A 1 -15.93 -9.08 12.63
CA MET A 1 -15.55 -8.08 11.61
C MET A 1 -14.67 -8.77 10.60
N ARG A 2 -15.04 -8.81 9.30
CA ARG A 2 -14.23 -9.50 8.28
C ARG A 2 -13.09 -8.57 7.88
N SER A 3 -11.85 -8.95 8.17
CA SER A 3 -10.67 -8.27 7.64
C SER A 3 -10.78 -8.18 6.12
N ARG A 4 -10.86 -6.95 5.58
CA ARG A 4 -10.92 -6.75 4.13
C ARG A 4 -9.51 -6.91 3.57
N VAL A 5 -9.34 -7.97 2.80
CA VAL A 5 -8.23 -8.12 1.88
C VAL A 5 -8.26 -6.98 0.86
N LEU A 6 -7.21 -6.16 0.81
CA LEU A 6 -7.09 -5.01 -0.07
C LEU A 6 -6.12 -5.31 -1.21
N ARG A 7 -6.42 -4.78 -2.39
CA ARG A 7 -5.49 -4.79 -3.52
C ARG A 7 -4.77 -3.46 -3.59
N LEU A 8 -3.44 -3.49 -3.58
CA LEU A 8 -2.58 -2.31 -3.61
C LEU A 8 -1.78 -2.27 -4.90
N CYS A 9 -1.54 -1.05 -5.39
CA CYS A 9 -0.63 -0.74 -6.47
C CYS A 9 0.53 0.07 -5.92
N VAL A 10 1.75 -0.40 -6.15
CA VAL A 10 2.97 0.38 -5.92
C VAL A 10 3.42 0.92 -7.28
N THR A 11 3.99 2.14 -7.32
CA THR A 11 4.35 2.96 -8.51
C THR A 11 5.63 3.78 -8.27
N ARG A 12 6.56 3.81 -9.24
CA ARG A 12 7.82 4.61 -9.25
C ARG A 12 7.87 5.60 -10.43
N SER A 13 7.14 5.33 -11.52
CA SER A 13 6.95 6.24 -12.67
C SER A 13 5.80 5.76 -13.57
N SER A 14 5.82 4.49 -14.02
CA SER A 14 4.73 3.86 -14.78
C SER A 14 4.61 2.38 -14.40
N ARG A 15 3.55 2.04 -13.64
CA ARG A 15 3.09 0.72 -13.14
C ARG A 15 4.18 -0.24 -12.58
N VAL A 16 4.11 -0.55 -11.27
CA VAL A 16 5.27 -1.11 -10.54
C VAL A 16 5.06 -2.42 -9.81
N LYS A 17 3.87 -2.76 -9.31
CA LYS A 17 3.46 -4.11 -8.86
C LYS A 17 2.08 -3.99 -8.23
N THR A 18 1.22 -4.98 -8.47
CA THR A 18 -0.06 -5.11 -7.76
C THR A 18 0.01 -6.31 -6.83
N PHE A 19 -0.44 -6.17 -5.59
CA PHE A 19 -0.52 -7.28 -4.65
C PHE A 19 -1.75 -7.16 -3.76
N THR A 20 -2.03 -8.25 -3.07
CA THR A 20 -3.19 -8.41 -2.21
C THR A 20 -2.70 -8.54 -0.77
N THR A 21 -3.24 -7.74 0.15
CA THR A 21 -2.90 -7.84 1.58
C THR A 21 -3.40 -9.17 2.14
N ASP A 22 -2.79 -9.64 3.23
CA ASP A 22 -3.28 -10.81 3.95
C ASP A 22 -4.59 -10.51 4.72
N GLY A 23 -5.10 -11.53 5.42
CA GLY A 23 -6.28 -11.42 6.28
C GLY A 23 -6.10 -10.57 7.53
N GLU A 24 -4.93 -9.99 7.77
CA GLU A 24 -4.66 -9.01 8.82
C GLU A 24 -4.38 -7.61 8.24
N GLY A 25 -4.46 -7.45 6.91
CA GLY A 25 -4.15 -6.19 6.24
C GLY A 25 -2.65 -5.93 6.04
N ARG A 26 -1.79 -6.91 6.31
CA ARG A 26 -0.34 -6.81 6.11
C ARG A 26 0.03 -7.14 4.66
N PHE A 27 1.18 -6.64 4.22
CA PHE A 27 1.77 -6.99 2.93
C PHE A 27 3.29 -6.92 3.01
N GLN A 28 3.95 -7.66 2.12
CA GLN A 28 5.40 -7.60 1.94
C GLN A 28 5.72 -7.71 0.45
N VAL A 29 6.58 -6.83 -0.06
CA VAL A 29 6.98 -6.82 -1.47
C VAL A 29 8.47 -6.50 -1.59
N ALA A 30 9.19 -7.31 -2.37
CA ALA A 30 10.57 -7.01 -2.74
C ALA A 30 10.59 -6.01 -3.91
N LEU A 31 11.30 -4.91 -3.71
CA LEU A 31 11.44 -3.81 -4.67
C LEU A 31 12.92 -3.40 -4.77
N PRO A 32 13.40 -3.01 -5.97
CA PRO A 32 14.71 -2.38 -6.07
C PRO A 32 14.69 -1.01 -5.39
N PRO A 33 15.86 -0.47 -4.99
CA PRO A 33 15.92 0.84 -4.34
C PRO A 33 15.27 1.94 -5.19
N GLY A 34 14.63 2.89 -4.51
CA GLY A 34 13.98 4.04 -5.14
C GLY A 34 12.77 4.53 -4.38
N HIS A 35 12.19 5.62 -4.90
CA HIS A 35 11.00 6.26 -4.36
C HIS A 35 9.74 5.61 -4.92
N TYR A 36 8.80 5.25 -4.04
CA TYR A 36 7.57 4.57 -4.43
C TYR A 36 6.35 5.24 -3.85
N VAL A 37 5.30 5.29 -4.65
CA VAL A 37 3.95 5.68 -4.27
C VAL A 37 3.09 4.41 -4.19
N ILE A 38 2.51 4.16 -3.03
CA ILE A 38 1.57 3.07 -2.74
C ILE A 38 0.15 3.65 -2.75
N VAL A 39 -0.72 3.08 -3.57
CA VAL A 39 -2.15 3.43 -3.65
C VAL A 39 -3.01 2.19 -3.56
N ARG A 40 -4.24 2.34 -3.07
CA ARG A 40 -5.23 1.27 -3.16
C ARG A 40 -5.74 1.16 -4.61
N GLU A 41 -5.84 -0.06 -5.13
CA GLU A 41 -6.45 -0.31 -6.44
C GLU A 41 -7.98 -0.19 -6.36
N GLY A 42 -8.57 0.41 -7.40
CA GLY A 42 -10.02 0.61 -7.52
C GLY A 42 -10.46 2.03 -7.18
N THR A 43 -11.76 2.18 -6.88
CA THR A 43 -12.37 3.50 -6.65
C THR A 43 -11.73 4.18 -5.43
N PRO A 44 -11.21 5.42 -5.58
CA PRO A 44 -10.69 6.17 -4.45
C PRO A 44 -11.81 6.35 -3.42
N PRO A 45 -11.52 6.17 -2.12
CA PRO A 45 -12.54 6.27 -1.11
C PRO A 45 -13.07 7.71 -1.02
N ARG A 46 -14.33 7.85 -0.64
CA ARG A 46 -15.00 9.14 -0.47
C ARG A 46 -14.41 9.96 0.68
N ILE A 47 -13.71 9.30 1.61
CA ILE A 47 -13.11 9.89 2.81
C ILE A 47 -11.70 9.28 3.00
N GLY A 48 -10.72 10.14 3.31
CA GLY A 48 -9.33 9.76 3.57
C GLY A 48 -8.45 9.70 2.32
N ARG A 49 -7.17 10.06 2.47
CA ARG A 49 -6.16 9.99 1.40
C ARG A 49 -5.45 8.64 1.45
N TRP A 50 -5.72 7.77 0.49
CA TRP A 50 -5.11 6.43 0.38
C TRP A 50 -3.91 6.44 -0.59
N ARG A 51 -2.99 7.36 -0.34
CA ARG A 51 -1.73 7.51 -1.08
C ARG A 51 -0.60 7.70 -0.08
N PHE A 52 0.36 6.78 -0.11
CA PHE A 52 1.54 6.80 0.74
C PHE A 52 2.80 6.77 -0.11
N GLU A 53 3.85 7.37 0.39
CA GLU A 53 5.15 7.45 -0.29
C GLU A 53 6.20 6.82 0.61
N ALA A 54 7.09 6.04 0.01
CA ALA A 54 8.11 5.29 0.73
C ALA A 54 9.39 5.19 -0.11
N ASP A 55 10.52 5.42 0.55
CA ASP A 55 11.83 5.21 -0.03
C ASP A 55 12.35 3.82 0.35
N VAL A 56 12.64 3.02 -0.66
CA VAL A 56 13.27 1.70 -0.50
C VAL A 56 14.76 1.88 -0.68
N VAL A 57 15.53 1.43 0.32
CA VAL A 57 17.00 1.46 0.32
C VAL A 57 17.54 0.04 0.24
N ALA A 58 18.66 -0.15 -0.45
CA ALA A 58 19.28 -1.47 -0.61
C ALA A 58 19.64 -2.08 0.76
N GLY A 59 19.32 -3.36 0.95
CA GLY A 59 19.67 -4.11 2.16
C GLY A 59 18.86 -3.74 3.41
N GLN A 60 17.83 -2.88 3.30
CA GLN A 60 16.98 -2.48 4.42
C GLN A 60 15.51 -2.88 4.18
N VAL A 61 14.84 -3.26 5.26
CA VAL A 61 13.39 -3.44 5.26
C VAL A 61 12.73 -2.10 5.57
N THR A 62 12.10 -1.48 4.58
CA THR A 62 11.27 -0.29 4.80
C THR A 62 9.93 -0.71 5.40
N LYS A 63 9.69 -0.36 6.66
CA LYS A 63 8.38 -0.54 7.31
C LYS A 63 7.51 0.66 7.05
N VAL A 64 6.33 0.42 6.47
CA VAL A 64 5.27 1.43 6.33
C VAL A 64 4.10 0.96 7.16
N ASN A 65 3.73 1.74 8.18
CA ASN A 65 2.51 1.50 8.94
C ASN A 65 1.51 2.60 8.59
N TRP A 66 0.28 2.23 8.26
CA TRP A 66 -0.77 3.19 7.98
C TRP A 66 -2.06 2.77 8.67
N THR A 67 -2.75 3.75 9.24
CA THR A 67 -4.14 3.67 9.66
C THR A 67 -4.95 4.47 8.67
N ALA A 68 -5.86 3.82 7.96
CA ALA A 68 -6.82 4.49 7.11
C ALA A 68 -8.19 4.20 7.70
N ASP A 69 -8.84 5.24 8.22
CA ASP A 69 -10.21 5.12 8.67
C ASP A 69 -11.04 4.68 7.48
N SER A 70 -11.56 3.45 7.56
CA SER A 70 -12.44 2.90 6.53
C SER A 70 -13.79 3.62 6.46
N GLY A 71 -14.03 4.61 7.33
CA GLY A 71 -15.25 5.40 7.42
C GLY A 71 -16.49 4.57 7.80
N MET A 72 -16.34 3.27 8.12
CA MET A 72 -17.43 2.46 8.64
C MET A 72 -17.66 2.82 10.11
N ARG A 73 -18.69 3.63 10.35
CA ARG A 73 -19.42 3.64 11.61
C ARG A 73 -20.57 2.65 11.50
#